data_AF-A0A1M6WVA3-F1
#
_entry.id   AF-A0A1M6WVA3-F1
#
_cell.length_a   1.000
_cell.length_b   1.000
_cell.length_c   1.000
_cell.angle_alpha   90.00
_cell.angle_beta   90.00
_cell.angle_gamma   90.00
#
_symmetry.space_group_name_H-M   'P 1'
#
loop_
_entity.id
_entity.type
_entity.pdbx_description
1 polymer ?
#
loop_
_entity_poly.entity_id
_entity_poly.type
_entity_poly.pdbx_seq_one_letter_code
_entity_poly.pdbx_strand_id
1 'polypeptide(L)'
;MAGYLTEMAEEDPNYFTPGDAMYQAITGRAGKFREGKTHGKWARDAIRDLGGTGRGGGVRRLAEKMGVSTSTVRRWAKSKDKSLKGISPDRAEALKKAQRETKIDKGHAQGFRDSFKPGGGGGGGAGGSLTVTGIFVVSQDERERTINLGHHLPGNAGDKLIQAYLDGGPEGARDMLNALISAHYVTGMYITAINDIGW
;
A
#
# COMPACT_ATOMS: atom_id res chain seq x y z
N MET A 1 -13.31 -25.23 11.85
CA MET A 1 -12.45 -25.45 10.66
C MET A 1 -11.87 -24.13 10.14
N ALA A 2 -12.61 -23.01 10.16
CA ALA A 2 -12.14 -21.68 9.72
C ALA A 2 -10.90 -21.11 10.44
N GLY A 3 -10.58 -21.56 11.66
CA GLY A 3 -9.38 -21.09 12.37
C GLY A 3 -8.07 -21.74 11.89
N TYR A 4 -8.14 -22.97 11.36
CA TYR A 4 -6.94 -23.81 11.19
C TYR A 4 -6.09 -23.40 9.98
N LEU A 5 -6.71 -22.97 8.88
CA LEU A 5 -5.98 -22.52 7.68
C LEU A 5 -5.42 -21.11 7.85
N THR A 6 -6.13 -20.22 8.54
CA THR A 6 -5.63 -18.88 8.87
C THR A 6 -4.45 -18.97 9.85
N GLU A 7 -4.51 -19.83 10.88
CA GLU A 7 -3.39 -20.05 11.82
C GLU A 7 -2.15 -20.67 11.13
N MET A 8 -2.33 -21.68 10.26
CA MET A 8 -1.21 -22.25 9.48
C MET A 8 -0.58 -21.23 8.53
N ALA A 9 -1.38 -20.32 7.98
CA ALA A 9 -0.89 -19.31 7.07
C ALA A 9 -0.09 -18.24 7.83
N GLU A 10 -0.50 -17.80 9.03
CA GLU A 10 0.31 -16.88 9.85
C GLU A 10 1.69 -17.43 10.25
N GLU A 11 1.86 -18.75 10.29
CA GLU A 11 3.13 -19.43 10.59
C GLU A 11 4.06 -19.58 9.37
N ASP A 12 3.57 -19.42 8.14
CA ASP A 12 4.42 -19.48 6.94
C ASP A 12 5.27 -18.19 6.83
N PRO A 13 6.62 -18.28 6.77
CA PRO A 13 7.46 -17.12 6.52
C PRO A 13 7.09 -16.36 5.22
N ASN A 14 6.51 -17.04 4.23
CA ASN A 14 6.03 -16.50 2.96
C ASN A 14 4.59 -15.99 3.00
N TYR A 15 3.92 -15.99 4.15
CA TYR A 15 2.61 -15.38 4.31
C TYR A 15 2.71 -13.86 4.24
N PHE A 16 2.01 -13.29 3.26
CA PHE A 16 1.78 -11.86 3.15
C PHE A 16 0.33 -11.57 3.49
N THR A 17 0.11 -10.62 4.40
CA THR A 17 -1.22 -10.02 4.50
C THR A 17 -1.54 -9.39 3.13
N PRO A 18 -2.82 -9.29 2.74
CA PRO A 18 -3.15 -8.63 1.48
C PRO A 18 -2.57 -7.21 1.39
N GLY A 19 -2.48 -6.51 2.52
CA GLY A 19 -1.82 -5.22 2.60
C GLY A 19 -0.33 -5.28 2.23
N ASP A 20 0.41 -6.24 2.77
CA ASP A 20 1.84 -6.42 2.47
C ASP A 20 2.08 -6.71 0.99
N ALA A 21 1.27 -7.61 0.42
CA ALA A 21 1.36 -7.96 -1.00
C ALA A 21 1.05 -6.74 -1.89
N MET A 22 0.02 -5.95 -1.53
CA MET A 22 -0.29 -4.69 -2.22
C MET A 22 0.82 -3.65 -2.10
N TYR A 23 1.45 -3.54 -0.93
CA TYR A 23 2.61 -2.68 -0.74
C TYR A 23 3.75 -3.09 -1.66
N GLN A 24 4.08 -4.38 -1.74
CA GLN A 24 5.12 -4.88 -2.62
C GLN A 24 4.79 -4.65 -4.10
N ALA A 25 3.56 -4.91 -4.52
CA ALA A 25 3.12 -4.70 -5.90
C ALA A 25 3.23 -3.22 -6.34
N ILE A 26 2.79 -2.28 -5.48
CA ILE A 26 2.78 -0.85 -5.80
C ILE A 26 4.17 -0.22 -5.68
N THR A 27 5.01 -0.68 -4.75
CA THR A 27 6.29 -0.04 -4.43
C THR A 27 7.51 -0.75 -5.00
N GLY A 28 7.39 -2.02 -5.40
CA GLY A 28 8.50 -2.88 -5.81
C GLY A 28 9.43 -3.29 -4.66
N ARG A 29 9.06 -3.00 -3.41
CA ARG A 29 9.91 -3.24 -2.23
C ARG A 29 9.48 -4.51 -1.52
N ALA A 30 10.41 -5.44 -1.33
CA ALA A 30 10.19 -6.62 -0.50
C ALA A 30 10.04 -6.21 0.97
N GLY A 31 9.01 -6.72 1.65
CA GLY A 31 8.92 -6.64 3.10
C GLY A 31 7.51 -6.71 3.67
N LYS A 32 7.42 -7.25 4.89
CA LYS A 32 6.22 -7.18 5.74
C LYS A 32 6.06 -5.73 6.21
N PHE A 33 4.96 -5.08 5.83
CA PHE A 33 4.61 -3.75 6.27
C PHE A 33 4.39 -3.76 7.78
N ARG A 34 5.26 -3.05 8.50
CA ARG A 34 5.12 -2.82 9.93
C ARG A 34 4.93 -1.33 10.12
N GLU A 35 3.68 -0.84 10.11
CA GLU A 35 3.39 0.51 10.62
C GLU A 35 3.53 0.49 12.14
N GLY A 36 4.78 0.48 12.61
CA GLY A 36 5.09 0.51 14.03
C GLY A 36 4.61 1.81 14.65
N LYS A 37 3.74 1.70 15.66
CA LYS A 37 3.31 2.77 16.58
C LYS A 37 4.50 3.61 17.04
N THR A 38 4.80 4.68 16.31
CA THR A 38 5.91 5.58 16.66
C THR A 38 5.63 6.99 16.17
N HIS A 39 4.44 7.53 16.50
CA HIS A 39 3.95 8.79 15.92
C HIS A 39 5.00 9.91 15.86
N GLY A 40 5.91 10.09 16.84
CA GLY A 40 6.96 11.12 16.74
C GLY A 40 8.39 10.72 16.41
N LYS A 41 8.77 9.44 16.50
CA LYS A 41 10.03 9.00 15.89
C LYS A 41 9.88 8.88 14.37
N TRP A 42 8.79 8.24 13.95
CA TRP A 42 8.45 8.03 12.54
C TRP A 42 8.33 9.35 11.77
N ALA A 43 7.59 10.33 12.28
CA ALA A 43 7.40 11.59 11.56
C ALA A 43 8.68 12.39 11.43
N ARG A 44 9.56 12.33 12.44
CA ARG A 44 10.88 12.96 12.36
C ARG A 44 11.74 12.30 11.29
N ASP A 45 11.79 10.98 11.28
CA ASP A 45 12.50 10.21 10.26
C ASP A 45 11.90 10.50 8.87
N ALA A 46 10.58 10.50 8.72
CA ALA A 46 9.89 10.85 7.48
C ALA A 46 10.21 12.28 7.02
N ILE A 47 10.19 13.28 7.91
CA ILE A 47 10.57 14.66 7.57
C ILE A 47 12.05 14.75 7.18
N ARG A 48 12.93 13.97 7.81
CA ARG A 48 14.36 13.92 7.46
C ARG A 48 14.56 13.27 6.09
N ASP A 49 13.88 12.16 5.83
CA ASP A 49 13.96 11.38 4.60
C ASP A 49 13.37 12.18 3.41
N LEU A 50 12.21 12.82 3.62
CA LEU A 50 11.55 13.68 2.63
C LEU A 50 12.25 15.03 2.45
N GLY A 51 12.80 15.56 3.55
CA GLY A 51 13.39 16.90 3.60
C GLY A 51 14.82 16.97 3.08
N GLY A 52 15.57 15.86 3.12
CA GLY A 52 16.93 15.72 2.64
C GLY A 52 17.95 16.60 3.37
N THR A 53 18.94 15.98 4.00
CA THR A 53 20.12 16.60 4.65
C THR A 53 21.11 17.24 3.68
N GLY A 54 20.70 18.06 2.69
CA GLY A 54 21.70 18.66 1.81
C GLY A 54 21.29 19.73 0.80
N ARG A 55 20.03 19.86 0.39
CA ARG A 55 19.62 20.92 -0.56
C ARG A 55 18.25 21.45 -0.18
N GLY A 56 18.15 22.74 0.13
CA GLY A 56 16.97 23.40 0.74
C GLY A 56 15.62 23.26 0.01
N GLY A 57 15.56 22.57 -1.13
CA GLY A 57 14.32 22.30 -1.89
C GLY A 57 13.40 21.25 -1.26
N GLY A 58 13.91 20.25 -0.54
CA GLY A 58 13.07 19.18 0.05
C GLY A 58 12.16 19.71 1.15
N VAL A 59 12.71 20.52 2.06
CA VAL A 59 11.96 21.21 3.12
C VAL A 59 10.88 22.14 2.56
N ARG A 60 11.18 22.86 1.47
CA ARG A 60 10.22 23.77 0.85
C ARG A 60 9.03 23.02 0.25
N ARG A 61 9.29 21.96 -0.52
CA ARG A 61 8.23 21.14 -1.10
C ARG A 61 7.36 20.47 -0.03
N LEU A 62 7.98 19.99 1.04
CA LEU A 62 7.25 19.39 2.16
C LEU A 62 6.39 20.42 2.89
N ALA A 63 6.91 21.64 3.08
CA ALA A 63 6.17 22.75 3.67
C ALA A 63 4.95 23.14 2.81
N GLU A 64 5.13 23.24 1.49
CA GLU A 64 4.05 23.51 0.53
C GLU A 64 2.98 22.40 0.56
N LYS A 65 3.37 21.12 0.51
CA LYS A 65 2.44 19.99 0.58
C LYS A 65 1.64 19.93 1.88
N MET A 66 2.25 20.31 3.00
CA MET A 66 1.62 20.24 4.33
C MET A 66 0.92 21.55 4.73
N GLY A 67 0.98 22.60 3.91
CA GLY A 67 0.40 23.91 4.23
C GLY A 67 1.00 24.56 5.49
N VAL A 68 2.31 24.38 5.72
CA VAL A 68 3.02 24.97 6.88
C VAL A 68 4.26 25.73 6.42
N SER A 69 4.86 26.52 7.32
CA SER A 69 6.10 27.21 7.01
C SER A 69 7.30 26.26 6.98
N THR A 70 8.34 26.60 6.22
CA THR A 70 9.61 25.85 6.19
C THR A 70 10.31 25.82 7.55
N SER A 71 10.10 26.84 8.40
CA SER A 71 10.63 26.87 9.77
C SER A 71 9.92 25.85 10.66
N THR A 72 8.60 25.67 10.50
CA THR A 72 7.82 24.63 11.19
C THR A 72 8.33 23.22 10.85
N VAL A 73 8.57 22.95 9.56
CA VAL A 73 9.12 21.65 9.11
C VAL A 73 10.51 21.41 9.72
N ARG A 74 11.40 22.41 9.70
CA ARG A 74 12.75 22.32 10.30
C ARG A 74 12.69 22.11 11.82
N ARG A 75 11.75 22.75 12.50
CA ARG A 75 11.52 22.57 13.95
C ARG A 75 11.12 21.14 14.27
N TRP A 76 10.20 20.55 13.50
CA TRP A 76 9.80 19.16 13.67
C TRP A 76 10.96 18.18 13.40
N ALA A 77 11.75 18.43 12.36
CA ALA A 77 12.94 17.62 12.05
C ALA A 77 13.99 17.64 13.18
N LYS A 78 14.15 18.78 13.86
CA LYS A 78 15.13 18.99 14.93
C LYS A 78 14.60 18.68 16.34
N SER A 79 13.29 18.45 16.48
CA SER A 79 12.68 18.21 17.79
C SER A 79 13.31 16.97 18.42
N LYS A 80 13.86 17.11 19.65
CA LYS A 80 14.38 15.97 20.42
C LYS A 80 13.25 15.14 21.03
N ASP A 81 12.07 15.74 21.20
CA ASP A 81 10.90 15.07 21.74
C ASP A 81 10.41 13.98 20.77
N LYS A 82 10.32 12.74 21.28
CA LYS A 82 9.80 11.58 20.53
C LYS A 82 8.27 11.66 20.38
N SER A 83 7.63 12.61 21.04
CA SER A 83 6.22 12.94 20.86
C SER A 83 6.10 14.17 19.95
N LEU A 84 5.28 14.07 18.90
CA LEU A 84 4.88 15.22 18.10
C LEU A 84 3.82 16.04 18.84
N LYS A 85 4.07 16.43 20.09
CA LYS A 85 3.18 17.35 20.80
C LYS A 85 3.11 18.65 19.98
N GLY A 86 2.06 18.79 19.16
CA GLY A 86 1.86 19.92 18.24
C GLY A 86 1.65 19.59 16.75
N ILE A 87 1.73 18.32 16.30
CA ILE A 87 1.23 17.95 14.97
C ILE A 87 -0.22 17.47 15.14
N SER A 88 -1.16 18.14 14.46
CA SER A 88 -2.56 17.69 14.42
C SER A 88 -2.68 16.35 13.66
N PRO A 89 -3.67 15.51 14.00
CA PRO A 89 -3.89 14.23 13.30
C PRO A 89 -3.89 14.36 11.77
N ASP A 90 -4.59 15.37 11.23
CA ASP A 90 -4.66 15.62 9.78
C ASP A 90 -3.27 15.85 9.15
N ARG A 91 -2.39 16.56 9.85
CA ARG A 91 -1.03 16.83 9.38
C ARG A 91 -0.14 15.60 9.49
N ALA A 92 -0.38 14.74 10.49
CA ALA A 92 0.31 13.46 10.59
C ALA A 92 -0.08 12.56 9.42
N GLU A 93 -1.37 12.50 9.05
CA GLU A 93 -1.83 11.75 7.89
C GLU A 93 -1.34 12.35 6.56
N ALA A 94 -1.33 13.68 6.42
CA ALA A 94 -0.73 14.32 5.25
C ALA A 94 0.77 14.00 5.10
N LEU A 95 1.51 13.95 6.21
CA LEU A 95 2.91 13.53 6.20
C LEU A 95 3.06 12.05 5.84
N LYS A 96 2.17 11.17 6.32
CA LYS A 96 2.16 9.75 5.96
C LYS A 96 1.92 9.57 4.48
N LYS A 97 0.89 10.23 3.94
CA LYS A 97 0.58 10.24 2.51
C LYS A 97 1.76 10.72 1.69
N ALA A 98 2.37 11.86 2.06
CA ALA A 98 3.57 12.37 1.38
C ALA A 98 4.74 11.38 1.42
N GLN A 99 4.93 10.67 2.55
CA GLN A 99 5.93 9.61 2.64
C GLN A 99 5.60 8.43 1.72
N ARG A 100 4.34 7.98 1.70
CA ARG A 100 3.88 6.88 0.84
C ARG A 100 4.09 7.22 -0.64
N GLU A 101 3.79 8.44 -1.07
CA GLU A 101 4.04 8.90 -2.44
C GLU A 101 5.51 8.73 -2.87
N THR A 102 6.47 8.94 -1.97
CA THR A 102 7.89 8.77 -2.30
C THR A 102 8.35 7.31 -2.35
N LYS A 103 7.56 6.40 -1.78
CA LYS A 103 7.83 4.96 -1.82
C LYS A 103 7.31 4.31 -3.10
N ILE A 104 6.32 4.92 -3.76
CA ILE A 104 5.78 4.44 -5.02
C ILE A 104 6.85 4.58 -6.09
N ASP A 105 7.27 3.45 -6.64
CA ASP A 105 8.09 3.44 -7.85
C ASP A 105 7.20 3.66 -9.07
N LYS A 106 7.60 4.56 -9.97
CA LYS A 106 6.77 4.93 -11.12
C LYS A 106 6.63 3.79 -12.13
N GLY A 107 7.68 2.98 -12.31
CA GLY A 107 7.67 1.85 -13.23
C GLY A 107 6.77 0.73 -12.70
N HIS A 108 6.95 0.35 -11.44
CA HIS A 108 6.09 -0.64 -10.77
C HIS A 108 4.63 -0.19 -10.72
N ALA A 109 4.36 1.06 -10.34
CA ALA A 109 2.99 1.57 -10.32
C ALA A 109 2.36 1.66 -11.71
N GLN A 110 3.15 1.91 -12.76
CA GLN A 110 2.65 1.92 -14.12
C GLN A 110 2.30 0.51 -14.60
N GLY A 111 3.21 -0.44 -14.43
CA GLY A 111 2.96 -1.83 -14.80
C GLY A 111 1.82 -2.46 -13.98
N PHE A 112 1.74 -2.14 -12.68
CA PHE A 112 0.58 -2.50 -11.85
C PHE A 112 -0.72 -1.93 -12.41
N ARG A 113 -0.76 -0.68 -12.88
CA ARG A 113 -1.98 -0.13 -13.56
C ARG A 113 -2.28 -0.84 -14.86
N ASP A 114 -1.25 -1.11 -15.65
CA ASP A 114 -1.39 -1.74 -16.96
C ASP A 114 -1.93 -3.17 -16.86
N SER A 115 -1.67 -3.86 -15.74
CA SER A 115 -2.23 -5.18 -15.42
C SER A 115 -3.75 -5.24 -15.31
N PHE A 116 -4.43 -4.08 -15.17
CA PHE A 116 -5.89 -3.95 -15.18
C PHE A 116 -6.44 -3.56 -16.57
N LYS A 117 -5.58 -3.31 -17.55
CA LYS A 117 -6.02 -2.96 -18.91
C LYS A 117 -6.19 -4.24 -19.74
N PRO A 118 -7.24 -4.30 -20.60
CA PRO A 118 -7.34 -5.35 -21.60
C PRO A 118 -6.09 -5.35 -22.50
N GLY A 119 -5.30 -6.44 -22.48
CA GLY A 119 -4.08 -6.58 -23.28
C GLY A 119 -2.84 -5.83 -22.76
N GLY A 120 -2.88 -5.26 -21.56
CA GLY A 120 -1.77 -4.51 -20.97
C GLY A 120 -0.74 -5.40 -20.29
N GLY A 121 0.22 -5.92 -21.05
CA GLY A 121 1.40 -6.62 -20.54
C GLY A 121 2.64 -6.19 -21.32
N GLY A 122 3.29 -5.12 -20.87
CA GLY A 122 4.51 -4.61 -21.49
C GLY A 122 5.76 -5.27 -20.90
N GLY A 123 6.11 -6.46 -21.38
CA GLY A 123 7.46 -7.02 -21.17
C GLY A 123 7.55 -8.53 -20.95
N GLY A 124 7.82 -9.29 -22.02
CA GLY A 124 8.67 -10.49 -22.01
C GLY A 124 8.22 -11.77 -21.27
N GLY A 125 7.18 -11.75 -20.45
CA GLY A 125 6.48 -12.92 -19.93
C GLY A 125 5.05 -12.94 -20.46
N ALA A 126 4.45 -14.12 -20.66
CA ALA A 126 3.11 -14.28 -21.26
C ALA A 126 2.12 -13.22 -20.75
N GLY A 127 1.54 -12.43 -21.66
CA GLY A 127 0.70 -11.26 -21.36
C GLY A 127 -0.34 -11.57 -20.28
N GLY A 128 -0.12 -11.05 -19.07
CA GLY A 128 -0.90 -11.39 -17.90
C GLY A 128 -1.63 -10.17 -17.36
N SER A 129 -2.95 -10.22 -17.37
CA SER A 129 -3.76 -9.39 -16.49
C SER A 129 -3.52 -9.78 -15.02
N LEU A 130 -3.68 -8.85 -14.08
CA LEU A 130 -3.34 -9.06 -12.66
C LEU A 130 -3.84 -10.40 -12.12
N THR A 131 -2.93 -11.28 -11.67
CA THR A 131 -3.26 -12.54 -11.02
C THR A 131 -2.92 -12.50 -9.54
N VAL A 132 -3.84 -12.94 -8.69
CA VAL A 132 -3.66 -13.05 -7.25
C VAL A 132 -3.85 -14.51 -6.83
N THR A 133 -2.84 -15.08 -6.20
CA THR A 133 -2.89 -16.39 -5.56
C THR A 133 -2.92 -16.21 -4.06
N GLY A 134 -3.88 -16.84 -3.38
CA GLY A 134 -4.01 -16.71 -1.93
C GLY A 134 -5.26 -17.39 -1.39
N ILE A 135 -5.59 -17.11 -0.13
CA ILE A 135 -6.73 -17.69 0.56
C ILE A 135 -7.96 -16.80 0.33
N PHE A 136 -8.95 -17.38 -0.34
CA PHE A 136 -10.22 -16.74 -0.62
C PHE A 136 -11.32 -17.40 0.21
N VAL A 137 -12.19 -16.55 0.75
CA VAL A 137 -13.39 -16.99 1.45
C VAL A 137 -14.61 -16.65 0.60
N VAL A 138 -15.47 -17.64 0.36
CA VAL A 138 -16.76 -17.48 -0.31
C VAL A 138 -17.82 -18.16 0.55
N SER A 139 -18.68 -17.37 1.19
CA SER A 139 -19.66 -17.89 2.16
C SER A 139 -18.97 -18.67 3.29
N GLN A 140 -19.03 -20.01 3.29
CA GLN A 140 -18.39 -20.88 4.28
C GLN A 140 -17.17 -21.64 3.73
N ASP A 141 -16.86 -21.47 2.44
CA ASP A 141 -15.73 -22.15 1.79
C ASP A 141 -14.49 -21.24 1.83
N GLU A 142 -13.45 -21.70 2.52
CA GLU A 142 -12.15 -21.04 2.61
C GLU A 142 -11.10 -21.94 1.94
N ARG A 143 -10.53 -21.50 0.83
CA ARG A 143 -9.54 -22.27 0.07
C ARG A 143 -8.52 -21.38 -0.61
N GLU A 144 -7.34 -21.94 -0.83
CA GLU A 144 -6.35 -21.36 -1.71
C GLU A 144 -6.84 -21.40 -3.17
N ARG A 145 -6.76 -20.27 -3.86
CA ARG A 145 -7.13 -20.11 -5.27
C ARG A 145 -6.21 -19.11 -5.96
N THR A 146 -6.06 -19.26 -7.26
CA THR A 146 -5.49 -18.24 -8.14
C THR A 146 -6.61 -17.61 -8.95
N ILE A 147 -6.70 -16.28 -8.94
CA ILE A 147 -7.74 -15.53 -9.66
C ILE A 147 -7.10 -14.45 -10.51
N ASN A 148 -7.57 -14.35 -11.75
CA ASN A 148 -7.20 -13.29 -12.66
C ASN A 148 -8.08 -12.06 -12.44
N LEU A 149 -7.67 -11.15 -11.57
CA LEU A 149 -8.38 -9.92 -11.22
C LEU A 149 -8.40 -8.90 -12.36
N GLY A 150 -7.32 -8.80 -13.13
CA GLY A 150 -7.15 -7.71 -14.10
C GLY A 150 -8.18 -7.71 -15.23
N HIS A 151 -8.79 -8.87 -15.55
CA HIS A 151 -9.81 -8.98 -16.58
C HIS A 151 -11.23 -8.63 -16.10
N HIS A 152 -11.53 -8.85 -14.83
CA HIS A 152 -12.88 -8.69 -14.28
C HIS A 152 -13.07 -7.37 -13.53
N LEU A 153 -11.97 -6.76 -13.06
CA LEU A 153 -12.01 -5.45 -12.42
C LEU A 153 -12.01 -4.33 -13.47
N PRO A 154 -12.62 -3.17 -13.15
CA PRO A 154 -12.63 -2.03 -14.08
C PRO A 154 -11.21 -1.53 -14.35
N GLY A 155 -10.94 -1.00 -15.54
CA GLY A 155 -9.60 -0.55 -15.94
C GLY A 155 -9.00 0.58 -15.07
N ASN A 156 -9.80 1.24 -14.24
CA ASN A 156 -9.33 2.23 -13.25
C ASN A 156 -9.10 1.64 -11.84
N ALA A 157 -9.26 0.32 -11.65
CA ALA A 157 -9.07 -0.35 -10.37
C ALA A 157 -7.63 -0.17 -9.85
N GLY A 158 -6.63 -0.23 -10.73
CA GLY A 158 -5.24 0.05 -10.38
C GLY A 158 -5.04 1.44 -9.77
N ASP A 159 -5.67 2.47 -10.35
CA ASP A 159 -5.62 3.84 -9.80
C ASP A 159 -6.33 3.95 -8.46
N LYS A 160 -7.49 3.30 -8.30
CA LYS A 160 -8.23 3.27 -7.04
C LYS A 160 -7.42 2.61 -5.92
N LEU A 161 -6.74 1.50 -6.22
CA LEU A 161 -5.89 0.78 -5.27
C LEU A 161 -4.67 1.60 -4.85
N ILE A 162 -4.02 2.26 -5.81
CA ILE A 162 -2.91 3.18 -5.52
C ILE A 162 -3.40 4.35 -4.66
N GLN A 163 -4.55 4.93 -4.99
CA GLN A 163 -5.11 6.03 -4.20
C GLN A 163 -5.48 5.58 -2.77
N ALA A 164 -6.08 4.39 -2.63
CA ALA A 164 -6.38 3.81 -1.32
C ALA A 164 -5.11 3.51 -0.51
N TYR A 165 -4.02 3.08 -1.16
CA TYR A 165 -2.72 2.97 -0.52
C TYR A 165 -2.20 4.33 -0.05
N LEU A 166 -2.31 5.38 -0.86
CA LEU A 166 -1.86 6.72 -0.48
C LEU A 166 -2.62 7.24 0.75
N ASP A 167 -3.93 7.01 0.79
CA ASP A 167 -4.80 7.53 1.86
C ASP A 167 -4.74 6.67 3.13
N GLY A 168 -4.92 5.35 3.01
CA GLY A 168 -5.01 4.42 4.14
C GLY A 168 -3.81 3.50 4.35
N GLY A 169 -2.77 3.61 3.52
CA GLY A 169 -1.66 2.67 3.54
C GLY A 169 -2.06 1.29 3.02
N PRO A 170 -1.27 0.25 3.34
CA PRO A 170 -1.54 -1.13 2.96
C PRO A 170 -2.92 -1.65 3.36
N GLU A 171 -3.41 -1.26 4.54
CA GLU A 171 -4.77 -1.59 4.98
C GLU A 171 -5.82 -0.94 4.07
N GLY A 172 -5.66 0.33 3.73
CA GLY A 172 -6.55 1.00 2.76
C GLY A 172 -6.54 0.32 1.39
N ALA A 173 -5.37 -0.13 0.92
CA ALA A 173 -5.25 -0.88 -0.32
C ALA A 173 -5.96 -2.25 -0.25
N ARG A 174 -5.80 -2.99 0.85
CA ARG A 174 -6.54 -4.24 1.10
C ARG A 174 -8.04 -4.00 1.09
N ASP A 175 -8.51 -3.01 1.84
CA ASP A 175 -9.94 -2.76 2.00
C ASP A 175 -10.57 -2.40 0.65
N MET A 176 -9.87 -1.60 -0.16
CA MET A 176 -10.28 -1.32 -1.54
C MET A 176 -10.25 -2.57 -2.43
N LEU A 177 -9.25 -3.44 -2.31
CA LEU A 177 -9.17 -4.69 -3.06
C LEU A 177 -10.36 -5.61 -2.74
N ASN A 178 -10.64 -5.80 -1.46
CA ASN A 178 -11.78 -6.61 -1.01
C ASN A 178 -13.11 -5.99 -1.43
N ALA A 179 -13.24 -4.65 -1.40
CA ALA A 179 -14.43 -3.97 -1.92
C ALA A 179 -14.63 -4.21 -3.43
N LEU A 180 -13.56 -4.16 -4.22
CA LEU A 180 -13.60 -4.44 -5.66
C LEU A 180 -13.97 -5.90 -5.95
N ILE A 181 -13.39 -6.85 -5.21
CA ILE A 181 -13.70 -8.28 -5.36
C ILE A 181 -15.16 -8.54 -5.00
N SER A 182 -15.61 -8.06 -3.84
CA SER A 182 -17.01 -8.23 -3.41
C SER A 182 -18.01 -7.61 -4.38
N ALA A 183 -17.65 -6.53 -5.08
CA ALA A 183 -18.53 -5.83 -6.03
C ALA A 183 -18.57 -6.46 -7.44
N HIS A 184 -17.49 -7.12 -7.88
CA HIS A 184 -17.32 -7.56 -9.28
C HIS A 184 -17.15 -9.07 -9.46
N TYR A 185 -17.02 -9.83 -8.36
CA TYR A 185 -17.00 -11.30 -8.35
C TYR A 185 -18.25 -11.86 -7.65
N VAL A 186 -18.10 -12.96 -6.94
CA VAL A 186 -19.16 -13.58 -6.15
C VAL A 186 -19.44 -12.71 -4.93
N THR A 187 -20.71 -12.36 -4.69
CA THR A 187 -21.10 -11.58 -3.51
C THR A 187 -20.64 -12.26 -2.23
N GLY A 188 -20.01 -11.49 -1.33
CA GLY A 188 -19.46 -12.00 -0.08
C GLY A 188 -18.10 -12.67 -0.21
N MET A 189 -17.48 -12.61 -1.39
CA MET A 189 -16.11 -13.06 -1.60
C MET A 189 -15.10 -12.03 -1.09
N TYR A 190 -14.11 -12.49 -0.31
CA TYR A 190 -13.00 -11.67 0.15
C TYR A 190 -11.71 -12.48 0.28
N ILE A 191 -10.58 -11.78 0.37
CA ILE A 191 -9.25 -12.34 0.55
C ILE A 191 -8.81 -12.15 1.99
N THR A 192 -8.34 -13.23 2.63
CA THR A 192 -7.71 -13.19 3.96
C THR A 192 -6.19 -13.16 3.86
N ALA A 193 -5.61 -13.78 2.84
CA ALA A 193 -4.17 -13.90 2.64
C ALA A 193 -3.79 -13.86 1.17
N ILE A 194 -2.62 -13.29 0.86
CA ILE A 194 -2.05 -13.34 -0.49
C ILE A 194 -0.69 -14.04 -0.41
N ASN A 195 -0.52 -15.08 -1.23
CA ASN A 195 0.73 -15.81 -1.36
C ASN A 195 1.59 -15.22 -2.49
N ASP A 196 0.94 -14.80 -3.59
CA ASP A 196 1.62 -14.24 -4.76
C ASP A 196 0.75 -13.23 -5.53
N ILE A 197 1.41 -12.23 -6.14
CA ILE A 197 0.81 -11.29 -7.09
C ILE A 197 1.67 -11.26 -8.35
N GLY A 198 1.09 -11.71 -9.47
CA GLY A 198 1.69 -11.65 -10.80
C GLY A 198 1.04 -10.59 -11.68
N TRP A 199 1.86 -9.89 -12.47
CA TRP A 199 1.45 -8.94 -13.52
C TRP A 199 2.58 -8.68 -14.52
#